data_AF-A0AAE0YVW5-F1
#
_entry.id   AF-A0AAE0YVW5-F1
#
_cell.length_a   1.000
_cell.length_b   1.000
_cell.length_c   1.000
_cell.angle_alpha   90.00
_cell.angle_beta   90.00
_cell.angle_gamma   90.00
#
_symmetry.space_group_name_H-M   'P 1'
#
loop_
_entity.id
_entity.type
_entity.pdbx_description
1 polymer ?
#
loop_
_entity_poly.entity_id
_entity_poly.type
_entity_poly.pdbx_seq_one_letter_code
_entity_poly.pdbx_strand_id
1 'polypeptide(L)'
;MNVRKLVGSENGPTQVPTYDWTKYLSQYFSSIKGIKSSHHFHFDGTGVIRIKENIEAEEVRLNVTKLFPPQNTMPDIVQAPGLSVQRQDYLYKEIRPFVAEDKRDIVTTLPSEPVPEEIDSDGENEETVPVPPKRAKKNPRAQNQGRGRGRGIANTAPQQ
;
A
#
# COMPACT_ATOMS: atom_id res chain seq x y z
N MET A 1 17.66 -0.10 -27.90
CA MET A 1 18.67 0.16 -26.85
C MET A 1 18.05 1.10 -25.84
N ASN A 2 18.05 0.78 -24.54
CA ASN A 2 17.42 1.62 -23.53
C ASN A 2 18.43 2.66 -23.03
N VAL A 3 18.02 3.93 -23.00
CA VAL A 3 18.87 5.04 -22.57
C VAL A 3 18.26 5.65 -21.31
N ARG A 4 19.07 5.83 -20.26
CA ARG A 4 18.63 6.51 -19.03
C ARG A 4 18.29 7.96 -19.33
N LYS A 5 17.19 8.46 -18.77
CA LYS A 5 16.81 9.87 -18.79
C LYS A 5 16.53 10.34 -17.38
N LEU A 6 16.92 11.59 -17.10
CA LEU A 6 16.52 12.26 -15.88
C LEU A 6 15.00 12.50 -15.92
N VAL A 7 14.29 12.16 -14.86
CA VAL A 7 12.82 12.27 -14.81
C VAL A 7 12.40 13.70 -14.48
N GLY A 8 13.08 14.36 -13.54
CA GLY A 8 12.83 15.74 -13.14
C GLY A 8 14.03 16.34 -12.41
N SER A 9 14.00 17.66 -12.26
CA SER A 9 14.99 18.46 -11.51
C SER A 9 14.27 19.37 -10.54
N GLU A 10 14.98 19.85 -9.52
CA GLU A 10 14.50 20.78 -8.51
C GLU A 10 13.99 22.12 -9.07
N ASN A 11 14.45 22.52 -10.26
CA ASN A 11 14.21 23.85 -10.83
C ASN A 11 13.23 23.89 -12.01
N GLY A 12 12.42 22.85 -12.26
CA GLY A 12 11.57 22.89 -13.45
C GLY A 12 10.61 21.71 -13.66
N PRO A 13 9.86 21.75 -14.78
CA PRO A 13 8.89 20.72 -15.10
C PRO A 13 9.55 19.36 -15.35
N THR A 14 8.80 18.29 -15.10
CA THR A 14 9.23 16.90 -15.33
C THR A 14 9.67 16.72 -16.78
N GLN A 15 10.90 16.23 -16.99
CA GLN A 15 11.48 15.99 -18.32
C GLN A 15 10.86 14.77 -19.01
N VAL A 16 10.31 13.85 -18.22
CA VAL A 16 9.57 12.68 -18.69
C VAL A 16 8.10 12.83 -18.31
N PRO A 17 7.22 13.26 -19.23
CA PRO A 17 5.82 13.49 -18.91
C PRO A 17 5.12 12.18 -18.55
N THR A 18 4.24 12.25 -17.56
CA THR A 18 3.33 11.16 -17.19
C THR A 18 1.99 11.41 -17.87
N TYR A 19 1.45 10.41 -18.55
CA TYR A 19 0.20 10.52 -19.29
C TYR A 19 -0.95 9.81 -18.55
N ASP A 20 -2.16 10.38 -18.58
CA ASP A 20 -3.34 9.77 -17.96
C ASP A 20 -3.95 8.69 -18.86
N TRP A 21 -3.27 7.55 -18.94
CA TRP A 21 -3.76 6.39 -19.70
C TRP A 21 -5.08 5.85 -19.15
N THR A 22 -5.32 5.96 -17.85
CA THR A 22 -6.53 5.43 -17.22
C THR A 22 -7.76 6.18 -17.74
N LYS A 23 -7.77 7.51 -17.64
CA LYS A 23 -8.87 8.34 -18.13
C LYS A 23 -9.03 8.20 -19.64
N TYR A 24 -7.93 8.25 -20.39
CA TYR A 24 -7.97 8.12 -21.84
C TYR A 24 -8.52 6.77 -22.30
N LEU A 25 -7.99 5.64 -21.81
CA LEU A 25 -8.44 4.30 -22.22
C LEU A 25 -9.86 3.98 -21.75
N SER A 26 -10.33 4.58 -20.65
CA SER A 26 -11.71 4.38 -20.17
C SER A 26 -12.79 4.82 -21.16
N GLN A 27 -12.44 5.72 -22.10
CA GLN A 27 -13.33 6.19 -23.16
C GLN A 27 -13.58 5.09 -24.20
N TYR A 28 -12.57 4.26 -24.46
CA TYR A 28 -12.59 3.23 -25.50
C TYR A 28 -12.93 1.85 -24.96
N PHE A 29 -12.57 1.56 -23.70
CA PHE A 29 -12.69 0.24 -23.11
C PHE A 29 -13.51 0.22 -21.82
N SER A 30 -14.11 -0.94 -21.56
CA SER A 30 -14.84 -1.24 -20.33
C SER A 30 -13.96 -2.00 -19.35
N SER A 31 -14.09 -1.68 -18.06
CA SER A 31 -13.37 -2.41 -17.01
C SER A 31 -13.91 -3.83 -16.87
N ILE A 32 -13.01 -4.79 -16.73
CA ILE A 32 -13.34 -6.19 -16.46
C ILE A 32 -13.51 -6.34 -14.94
N LYS A 33 -14.71 -6.70 -14.49
CA LYS A 33 -14.97 -6.98 -13.07
C LYS A 33 -14.29 -8.30 -12.70
N GLY A 34 -13.68 -8.37 -11.52
CA GLY A 34 -13.07 -9.61 -11.04
C GLY A 34 -11.84 -10.06 -11.84
N ILE A 35 -11.14 -9.16 -12.54
CA ILE A 35 -9.98 -9.53 -13.39
C ILE A 35 -8.93 -10.37 -12.64
N LYS A 36 -8.83 -10.23 -11.31
CA LYS A 36 -7.90 -11.00 -10.46
C LYS A 36 -8.27 -12.47 -10.27
N SER A 37 -9.53 -12.89 -10.50
CA SER A 37 -9.93 -14.31 -10.44
C SER A 37 -9.68 -15.05 -11.75
N SER A 38 -9.49 -14.32 -12.85
CA SER A 38 -9.20 -14.87 -14.17
C SER A 38 -7.70 -15.07 -14.35
N HIS A 39 -7.27 -16.27 -14.73
CA HIS A 39 -5.85 -16.60 -14.95
C HIS A 39 -5.49 -16.66 -16.44
N HIS A 40 -6.45 -16.93 -17.32
CA HIS A 40 -6.20 -17.04 -18.75
C HIS A 40 -6.96 -15.96 -19.50
N PHE A 41 -6.25 -15.24 -20.37
CA PHE A 41 -6.79 -14.20 -21.22
C PHE A 41 -6.37 -14.46 -22.66
N HIS A 42 -7.33 -14.43 -23.58
CA HIS A 42 -7.08 -14.50 -25.01
C HIS A 42 -7.67 -13.28 -25.73
N PHE A 43 -6.84 -12.66 -26.55
CA PHE A 43 -7.13 -11.44 -27.31
C PHE A 43 -6.98 -11.76 -28.80
N ASP A 44 -8.02 -11.49 -29.60
CA ASP A 44 -8.03 -11.72 -31.05
C ASP A 44 -8.15 -10.41 -31.86
N GLY A 45 -8.06 -9.25 -31.19
CA GLY A 45 -8.14 -7.93 -31.82
C GLY A 45 -9.55 -7.50 -32.23
N THR A 46 -10.57 -8.35 -32.04
CA THR A 46 -11.97 -8.03 -32.40
C THR A 46 -12.66 -7.10 -31.39
N GLY A 47 -12.02 -6.86 -30.25
CA GLY A 47 -12.59 -6.12 -29.12
C GLY A 47 -13.37 -6.99 -28.12
N VAL A 48 -13.53 -8.28 -28.44
CA VAL A 48 -14.00 -9.32 -27.51
C VAL A 48 -12.79 -10.04 -26.94
N ILE A 49 -12.80 -10.24 -25.62
CA ILE A 49 -11.81 -11.05 -24.93
C ILE A 49 -12.44 -12.35 -24.46
N ARG A 50 -11.63 -13.40 -24.41
CA ARG A 50 -11.99 -14.69 -23.84
C ARG A 50 -11.22 -14.86 -22.53
N ILE A 51 -11.93 -15.12 -21.45
CA ILE A 51 -11.34 -15.27 -20.12
C ILE A 51 -11.70 -16.61 -19.48
N LYS A 52 -10.78 -17.16 -18.69
CA LYS A 52 -11.01 -18.33 -17.83
C LYS A 52 -10.40 -18.15 -16.45
N GLU A 53 -11.07 -18.68 -15.44
CA GLU A 53 -10.56 -18.70 -14.06
C GLU A 53 -9.45 -19.72 -13.85
N ASN A 54 -9.50 -20.87 -14.52
CA ASN A 54 -8.43 -21.87 -14.53
C ASN A 54 -8.49 -22.66 -15.84
N ILE A 55 -7.63 -23.67 -16.01
CA ILE A 55 -7.55 -24.44 -17.25
C ILE A 55 -8.81 -25.27 -17.55
N GLU A 56 -9.49 -25.75 -16.51
CA GLU A 56 -10.70 -26.58 -16.60
C GLU A 56 -11.99 -25.74 -16.67
N ALA A 57 -11.91 -24.46 -16.29
CA ALA A 57 -13.05 -23.56 -16.26
C ALA A 57 -13.57 -23.24 -17.66
N GLU A 58 -14.88 -22.96 -17.72
CA GLU A 58 -15.56 -22.54 -18.94
C GLU A 58 -15.01 -21.18 -19.43
N GLU A 59 -14.95 -21.02 -20.74
CA GLU A 59 -14.53 -19.78 -21.37
C GLU A 59 -15.67 -18.77 -21.39
N VAL A 60 -15.46 -17.61 -20.77
CA VAL A 60 -16.40 -16.50 -20.82
C VAL A 60 -15.93 -15.49 -21.86
N ARG A 61 -16.85 -15.07 -22.75
CA ARG A 61 -16.60 -14.02 -23.75
C ARG A 61 -17.12 -12.68 -23.26
N LEU A 62 -16.26 -11.68 -23.22
CA LEU A 62 -16.61 -10.33 -22.80
C LEU A 62 -16.29 -9.33 -23.91
N ASN A 63 -17.27 -8.55 -24.33
CA ASN A 63 -16.99 -7.38 -25.17
C ASN A 63 -16.48 -6.24 -24.27
N VAL A 64 -15.20 -5.90 -24.41
CA VAL A 64 -14.57 -4.83 -23.64
C VAL A 64 -14.42 -3.55 -24.43
N THR A 65 -14.68 -3.55 -25.74
CA THR A 65 -14.46 -2.38 -26.60
C THR A 65 -15.78 -1.65 -26.81
N LYS A 66 -15.81 -0.37 -26.41
CA LYS A 66 -16.92 0.56 -26.68
C LYS A 66 -16.73 1.19 -28.07
N LEU A 67 -15.51 1.65 -28.33
CA LEU A 67 -15.08 2.36 -29.54
C LEU A 67 -13.61 2.02 -29.78
N PHE A 68 -13.17 1.93 -31.03
CA PHE A 68 -11.76 1.75 -31.34
C PHE A 68 -11.01 3.09 -31.22
N PRO A 69 -9.87 3.13 -30.51
CA PRO A 69 -9.10 4.34 -30.38
C PRO A 69 -8.53 4.79 -31.74
N PRO A 70 -8.55 6.10 -32.04
CA PRO A 70 -7.92 6.62 -33.24
C PRO A 70 -6.40 6.40 -33.20
N GLN A 71 -5.80 6.22 -34.37
CA GLN A 71 -4.35 6.06 -34.48
C GLN A 71 -3.65 7.38 -34.14
N ASN A 72 -2.48 7.28 -33.50
CA ASN A 72 -1.57 8.40 -33.20
C ASN A 72 -2.09 9.48 -32.23
N THR A 73 -3.05 9.17 -31.36
CA THR A 73 -3.46 10.09 -30.28
C THR A 73 -2.79 9.75 -28.96
N MET A 74 -2.45 10.78 -28.17
CA MET A 74 -1.87 10.66 -26.83
C MET A 74 -2.86 11.15 -25.77
N PRO A 75 -2.84 10.58 -24.55
CA PRO A 75 -3.60 11.11 -23.42
C PRO A 75 -3.12 12.51 -23.00
N ASP A 76 -3.90 13.14 -22.12
CA ASP A 76 -3.48 14.36 -21.42
C ASP A 76 -2.29 14.08 -20.49
N ILE A 77 -1.42 15.07 -20.30
CA ILE A 77 -0.30 15.01 -19.35
C ILE A 77 -0.83 15.26 -17.93
N VAL A 78 -0.49 14.37 -17.01
CA VAL A 78 -0.75 14.52 -15.58
C VAL A 78 0.32 15.43 -14.99
N GLN A 79 -0.10 16.59 -14.48
CA GLN A 79 0.77 17.44 -13.68
C GLN A 79 0.83 16.90 -12.25
N ALA A 80 2.04 16.68 -11.74
CA ALA A 80 2.22 16.31 -10.35
C ALA A 80 1.88 17.53 -9.47
N PRO A 81 0.99 17.40 -8.47
CA PRO A 81 0.52 18.53 -7.66
C PRO A 81 1.58 19.11 -6.71
N GLY A 82 2.81 18.58 -6.73
CA GLY A 82 3.87 18.92 -5.77
C GLY A 82 3.67 18.27 -4.40
N LEU A 83 4.51 18.66 -3.44
CA LEU A 83 4.39 18.23 -2.04
C LEU A 83 3.36 19.09 -1.31
N SER A 84 2.50 18.47 -0.50
CA SER A 84 1.61 19.21 0.39
C SER A 84 2.42 19.99 1.45
N VAL A 85 1.86 21.10 1.94
CA VAL A 85 2.49 21.93 2.98
C VAL A 85 2.83 21.10 4.23
N GLN A 86 1.91 20.25 4.68
CA GLN A 86 2.15 19.31 5.79
C GLN A 86 3.35 18.38 5.52
N ARG A 87 3.50 17.89 4.28
CA ARG A 87 4.61 17.04 3.92
C ARG A 87 5.93 17.82 3.88
N GLN A 88 5.90 19.06 3.41
CA GLN A 88 7.07 19.95 3.43
C GLN A 88 7.52 20.21 4.88
N ASP A 89 6.59 20.46 5.79
CA ASP A 89 6.87 20.70 7.22
C ASP A 89 7.48 19.47 7.91
N TYR A 90 6.89 18.30 7.69
CA TYR A 90 7.45 17.03 8.16
C TYR A 90 8.88 16.82 7.66
N LEU A 91 9.12 17.06 6.36
CA LEU A 91 10.45 16.92 5.77
C LEU A 91 11.44 17.91 6.40
N TYR A 92 11.00 19.14 6.67
CA TYR A 92 11.83 20.19 7.27
C TYR A 92 12.16 19.92 8.74
N LYS A 93 11.20 19.48 9.56
CA LYS A 93 11.38 19.26 11.00
C LYS A 93 12.02 17.92 11.32
N GLU A 94 11.46 16.84 10.76
CA GLU A 94 11.80 15.48 11.18
C GLU A 94 12.93 14.86 10.35
N ILE A 95 12.98 15.17 9.05
CA ILE A 95 13.93 14.51 8.12
C ILE A 95 15.22 15.30 7.93
N ARG A 96 15.15 16.63 7.93
CA ARG A 96 16.28 17.54 7.66
C ARG A 96 17.57 17.24 8.45
N PRO A 97 17.55 16.87 9.75
CA PRO A 97 18.79 16.56 10.48
C PRO A 97 19.57 15.38 9.89
N PHE A 98 18.88 14.46 9.21
CA PHE A 98 19.47 13.26 8.60
C PHE A 98 19.92 13.49 7.15
N VAL A 99 19.68 14.67 6.59
CA VAL A 99 20.08 15.03 5.23
C VAL A 99 21.46 15.70 5.27
N ALA A 100 22.30 15.37 4.28
CA ALA A 100 23.59 16.01 4.07
C ALA A 100 23.45 17.54 3.94
N GLU A 101 24.35 18.30 4.58
CA GLU A 101 24.25 19.76 4.71
C GLU A 101 24.01 20.47 3.37
N ASP A 102 24.72 20.05 2.31
CA ASP A 102 24.64 20.62 0.96
C ASP A 102 23.32 20.28 0.22
N LYS A 103 22.50 19.39 0.77
CA LYS A 103 21.23 18.95 0.17
C LYS A 103 20.00 19.39 0.97
N ARG A 104 20.16 19.86 2.20
CA ARG A 104 19.03 20.22 3.09
C ARG A 104 18.08 21.21 2.43
N ASP A 105 18.61 22.24 1.77
CA ASP A 105 17.81 23.28 1.11
C ASP A 105 17.32 22.89 -0.29
N ILE A 106 17.55 21.66 -0.72
CA ILE A 106 17.05 21.11 -1.98
C ILE A 106 15.92 20.10 -1.69
N VAL A 107 16.12 19.22 -0.71
CA VAL A 107 15.17 18.11 -0.44
C VAL A 107 14.26 18.33 0.77
N THR A 108 14.63 19.25 1.66
CA THR A 108 13.92 19.53 2.93
C THR A 108 13.82 21.04 3.13
N THR A 109 13.24 21.72 2.13
CA THR A 109 13.08 23.18 2.16
C THR A 109 12.07 23.64 3.20
N LEU A 110 12.16 24.92 3.59
CA LEU A 110 11.15 25.55 4.42
C LEU A 110 9.78 25.44 3.73
N PRO A 111 8.69 25.14 4.47
CA PRO A 111 7.35 25.08 3.90
C PRO A 111 6.95 26.37 3.20
N SER A 112 6.24 26.25 2.07
CA SER A 112 5.79 27.40 1.27
C SER A 112 4.78 28.29 1.99
N GLU A 113 3.99 27.71 2.89
CA GLU A 113 3.01 28.39 3.72
C GLU A 113 3.20 27.93 5.17
N PRO A 114 2.93 28.80 6.16
CA PRO A 114 2.95 28.38 7.55
C PRO A 114 1.85 27.34 7.78
N VAL A 115 2.22 26.16 8.29
CA VAL A 115 1.24 25.17 8.75
C VAL A 115 0.56 25.75 9.98
N PRO A 116 -0.78 25.79 10.07
CA PRO A 116 -1.46 26.14 11.30
C PRO A 116 -0.94 25.20 12.39
N GLU A 117 -0.40 25.77 13.46
CA GLU A 117 -0.06 24.98 14.65
C GLU A 117 -1.32 24.21 15.03
N GLU A 118 -1.22 22.87 15.11
CA GLU A 118 -2.30 22.09 15.71
C GLU A 118 -2.51 22.71 17.09
N ILE A 119 -3.69 23.30 17.31
CA ILE A 119 -4.05 23.82 18.62
C ILE A 119 -4.12 22.57 19.48
N ASP A 120 -3.06 22.31 20.23
CA ASP A 120 -3.07 21.35 21.32
C ASP A 120 -4.22 21.79 22.22
N SER A 121 -5.35 21.12 22.08
CA SER A 121 -6.48 21.22 22.99
C SER A 121 -6.11 20.49 24.28
N ASP A 122 -5.00 20.89 24.89
CA ASP A 122 -4.62 20.54 26.25
C ASP A 122 -5.35 21.50 27.19
N GLY A 123 -6.68 21.34 27.20
CA GLY A 123 -7.50 21.76 28.32
C GLY A 123 -7.34 20.72 29.42
N GLU A 124 -6.46 21.01 30.37
CA GLU A 124 -6.34 20.32 31.65
C GLU A 124 -7.75 20.09 32.27
N ASN A 125 -8.11 18.83 32.49
CA ASN A 125 -9.06 18.45 33.53
C ASN A 125 -8.39 17.34 34.35
N GLU A 126 -7.80 17.73 35.48
CA GLU A 126 -7.43 16.81 36.54
C GLU A 126 -8.72 16.23 37.16
N GLU A 127 -9.13 15.03 36.74
CA GLU A 127 -9.99 14.19 37.57
C GLU A 127 -9.13 13.06 38.14
N THR A 128 -8.75 13.22 39.40
CA THR A 128 -7.95 12.26 40.17
C THR A 128 -8.67 10.91 40.29
N VAL A 129 -8.22 9.90 39.55
CA VAL A 129 -8.63 8.50 39.74
C VAL A 129 -7.57 7.78 40.59
N PRO A 130 -7.94 7.09 41.70
CA PRO A 130 -6.96 6.48 42.59
C PRO A 130 -6.32 5.23 41.97
N VAL A 131 -4.98 5.19 42.02
CA VAL A 131 -4.15 4.10 41.50
C VAL A 131 -4.25 2.84 42.40
N PRO A 132 -4.52 1.64 41.88
CA PRO A 132 -4.52 0.41 42.67
C PRO A 132 -3.08 -0.08 42.97
N PRO A 133 -2.84 -0.75 44.11
CA PRO A 133 -1.50 -1.05 44.59
C PRO A 133 -0.76 -2.12 43.77
N LYS A 134 0.53 -1.85 43.54
CA LYS A 134 1.49 -2.68 42.78
C LYS A 134 1.70 -4.04 43.46
N ARG A 135 1.44 -5.13 42.75
CA ARG A 135 1.71 -6.51 43.20
C ARG A 135 3.21 -6.79 43.18
N ALA A 136 3.78 -7.16 44.32
CA ALA A 136 5.20 -7.44 44.49
C ALA A 136 5.68 -8.68 43.71
N LYS A 137 6.84 -8.58 43.06
CA LYS A 137 7.56 -9.67 42.40
C LYS A 137 8.21 -10.58 43.46
N LYS A 138 7.93 -11.88 43.44
CA LYS A 138 8.74 -12.90 44.14
C LYS A 138 9.65 -13.62 43.13
N ASN A 139 10.95 -13.63 43.42
CA ASN A 139 11.99 -14.32 42.67
C ASN A 139 12.04 -15.84 42.98
N PRO A 140 12.74 -16.64 42.15
CA PRO A 140 12.49 -18.08 42.00
C PRO A 140 13.48 -18.97 42.77
N ARG A 141 13.05 -20.17 43.21
CA ARG A 141 13.95 -21.35 43.32
C ARG A 141 13.21 -22.70 43.53
N ALA A 142 13.53 -23.63 42.62
CA ALA A 142 13.65 -25.10 42.68
C ALA A 142 12.66 -25.96 43.51
N GLN A 143 12.10 -26.99 42.88
CA GLN A 143 12.64 -28.37 42.97
C GLN A 143 11.89 -29.32 42.04
N ASN A 144 12.68 -30.00 41.21
CA ASN A 144 12.29 -31.11 40.35
C ASN A 144 12.30 -32.39 41.20
N GLN A 145 11.16 -33.08 41.35
CA GLN A 145 11.15 -34.47 41.82
C GLN A 145 10.12 -35.27 41.03
N GLY A 146 10.63 -36.02 40.04
CA GLY A 146 9.92 -37.15 39.46
C GLY A 146 10.04 -38.38 40.36
N ARG A 147 8.91 -39.09 40.52
CA ARG A 147 8.72 -40.48 41.01
C ARG A 147 7.20 -40.70 40.90
N GLY A 148 6.61 -41.68 40.22
CA GLY A 148 7.03 -42.86 39.49
C GLY A 148 5.80 -43.78 39.35
N ARG A 149 5.87 -44.78 38.45
CA ARG A 149 5.05 -46.02 38.40
C ARG A 149 3.55 -45.82 38.11
N GLY A 150 2.96 -46.24 36.99
CA GLY A 150 3.08 -47.52 36.29
C GLY A 150 2.02 -48.52 36.80
N ARG A 151 0.95 -48.77 36.03
CA ARG A 151 0.22 -50.06 35.92
C ARG A 151 -0.84 -50.01 34.81
N GLY A 152 -0.84 -51.02 33.93
CA GLY A 152 -1.82 -51.25 32.85
C GLY A 152 -3.20 -51.69 33.39
N ILE A 153 -4.16 -52.20 32.61
CA ILE A 153 -4.13 -53.08 31.44
C ILE A 153 -5.51 -52.98 30.72
N ALA A 154 -5.46 -53.10 29.38
CA ALA A 154 -6.40 -53.63 28.37
C ALA A 154 -7.93 -53.78 28.61
N ASN A 155 -8.75 -53.51 27.59
CA ASN A 155 -9.17 -54.53 26.61
C ASN A 155 -10.07 -54.01 25.47
N THR A 156 -9.64 -54.37 24.26
CA THR A 156 -10.30 -54.81 23.01
C THR A 156 -11.83 -54.83 22.87
N ALA A 157 -12.27 -54.48 21.65
CA ALA A 157 -13.61 -54.50 21.05
C ALA A 157 -14.30 -55.91 21.02
N PRO A 158 -15.55 -56.04 20.52
CA PRO A 158 -15.76 -56.15 19.08
C PRO A 158 -17.03 -55.48 18.50
N GLN A 159 -17.06 -55.55 17.17
CA GLN A 159 -17.99 -55.02 16.16
C GLN A 159 -19.41 -55.59 16.22
N GLN A 160 -20.36 -54.81 15.68
CA GLN A 160 -21.34 -55.26 14.69
C GLN A 160 -21.45 -54.21 13.59
#